data_AF-A0A957DCH2-F1
#
_entry.id   AF-A0A957DCH2-F1
#
_cell.length_a   1.000
_cell.length_b   1.000
_cell.length_c   1.000
_cell.angle_alpha   90.00
_cell.angle_beta   90.00
_cell.angle_gamma   90.00
#
_symmetry.space_group_name_H-M   'P 1'
#
loop_
_entity.id
_entity.type
_entity.pdbx_description
1 polymer ?
#
loop_
_entity_poly.entity_id
_entity_poly.type
_entity_poly.pdbx_seq_one_letter_code
_entity_poly.pdbx_strand_id
1 'polypeptide(L)' 'MFDFITDEHREIQQLARDFAQRSIAPIAEHFDETGDFPIDTVRQMGEMGFMGIEVPEEYGG' A
#
# COMPACT_ATOMS: atom_id res chain seq x y z
N MET A 1 -25.69 6.73 12.59
CA MET A 1 -24.43 7.06 11.88
C MET A 1 -24.27 6.00 10.82
N PHE A 2 -24.20 6.36 9.54
CA PHE A 2 -24.01 5.37 8.47
C PHE A 2 -22.58 4.82 8.57
N ASP A 3 -22.44 3.50 8.44
CA ASP A 3 -21.13 2.86 8.34
C ASP A 3 -20.66 2.98 6.88
N PHE A 4 -19.72 3.89 6.64
CA PHE A 4 -19.17 4.15 5.31
C PHE A 4 -18.07 3.15 4.90
N ILE A 5 -17.72 2.22 5.80
CA ILE A 5 -16.70 1.21 5.57
C ILE A 5 -17.37 -0.12 5.27
N THR A 6 -17.29 -0.56 4.01
CA THR A 6 -17.73 -1.88 3.59
C THR A 6 -16.73 -2.95 4.07
N ASP A 7 -17.12 -4.21 3.99
CA ASP A 7 -16.20 -5.31 4.33
C ASP A 7 -15.00 -5.36 3.37
N GLU A 8 -15.21 -5.04 2.10
CA GLU A 8 -14.13 -4.87 1.11
C GLU A 8 -13.13 -3.77 1.51
N HIS A 9 -13.63 -2.61 1.99
CA HIS A 9 -12.74 -1.57 2.53
C HIS A 9 -11.93 -2.06 3.74
N ARG A 10 -12.52 -2.91 4.60
CA ARG A 10 -11.81 -3.51 5.74
C ARG A 10 -10.72 -4.48 5.29
N GLU A 11 -11.00 -5.28 4.27
CA GLU A 11 -10.03 -6.21 3.68
C GLU A 11 -8.83 -5.45 3.07
N ILE A 12 -9.09 -4.41 2.28
CA ILE A 12 -8.05 -3.53 1.72
C ILE A 12 -7.22 -2.90 2.85
N GLN A 13 -7.86 -2.40 3.90
CA GLN A 13 -7.18 -1.82 5.05
C GLN A 13 -6.29 -2.84 5.77
N GLN A 14 -6.75 -4.08 5.94
CA GLN A 14 -5.99 -5.16 6.57
C GLN A 14 -4.76 -5.51 5.73
N LEU A 15 -4.92 -5.66 4.41
CA LEU A 15 -3.82 -5.93 3.49
C LEU A 15 -2.75 -4.83 3.53
N ALA A 16 -3.18 -3.56 3.47
CA ALA A 16 -2.29 -2.41 3.54
C ALA A 16 -1.54 -2.35 4.88
N ARG A 17 -2.23 -2.60 6.00
CA ARG A 17 -1.64 -2.63 7.34
C ARG A 17 -0.58 -3.73 7.45
N ASP A 18 -0.90 -4.94 7.01
CA ASP A 18 -0.01 -6.08 7.14
C ASP A 18 1.24 -5.91 6.27
N PHE A 19 1.11 -5.31 5.08
CA PHE A 19 2.26 -4.96 4.24
C PHE A 19 3.11 -3.86 4.88
N ALA A 20 2.48 -2.79 5.36
CA ALA A 20 3.20 -1.69 6.01
C ALA A 20 4.01 -2.18 7.23
N GLN A 21 3.45 -3.05 8.06
CA GLN A 21 4.15 -3.60 9.23
C GLN A 21 5.32 -4.52 8.86
N ARG A 22 5.18 -5.33 7.82
CA ARG A 22 6.19 -6.33 7.45
C ARG A 22 7.29 -5.79 6.54
N SER A 23 6.96 -4.86 5.64
CA SER A 23 7.84 -4.43 4.55
C SER A 23 8.27 -2.97 4.63
N ILE A 24 7.46 -2.08 5.23
CA ILE A 24 7.78 -0.63 5.29
C ILE A 24 8.38 -0.26 6.63
N ALA A 25 7.73 -0.62 7.75
CA ALA A 25 8.15 -0.24 9.09
C ALA A 25 9.61 -0.61 9.42
N PRO A 26 10.15 -1.78 9.03
CA PRO A 26 11.53 -2.14 9.34
C PRO A 26 12.60 -1.31 8.62
N ILE A 27 12.25 -0.67 7.50
CA ILE A 27 13.19 0.09 6.65
C ILE A 27 12.97 1.61 6.72
N ALA A 28 11.90 2.06 7.38
CA ALA A 28 11.48 3.46 7.35
C ALA A 28 12.56 4.44 7.85
N GLU A 29 13.23 4.13 8.96
CA GLU A 29 14.29 4.97 9.54
C GLU A 29 15.46 5.15 8.58
N HIS A 30 15.90 4.08 7.91
CA HIS A 30 16.97 4.16 6.92
C HIS A 30 16.65 5.13 5.77
N PHE A 31 15.45 5.02 5.19
CA PHE A 31 15.04 5.87 4.08
C PHE A 31 14.75 7.32 4.50
N ASP A 32 14.38 7.56 5.77
CA ASP A 32 14.29 8.90 6.34
C ASP A 32 15.68 9.55 6.47
N GLU A 33 16.66 8.81 7.00
CA GLU A 33 18.03 9.29 7.18
C GLU A 33 18.78 9.53 5.87
N THR A 34 18.63 8.63 4.88
CA THR A 34 19.38 8.73 3.62
C THR A 34 18.69 9.62 2.58
N GLY A 35 17.36 9.75 2.66
CA GLY A 35 16.56 10.40 1.63
C GLY A 35 16.49 9.63 0.31
N ASP A 36 16.90 8.36 0.30
CA ASP A 36 16.81 7.50 -0.89
C ASP A 36 15.35 7.16 -1.23
N PHE A 37 15.12 6.72 -2.47
CA PHE A 37 13.80 6.28 -2.90
C PHE A 37 13.66 4.75 -2.76
N PRO A 38 12.67 4.23 -2.01
CA PRO A 38 12.48 2.80 -1.78
C PRO A 38 11.80 2.12 -2.98
N ILE A 39 12.50 2.07 -4.12
CA ILE A 39 11.95 1.60 -5.42
C ILE A 39 11.39 0.18 -5.34
N ASP A 40 12.03 -0.71 -4.59
CA ASP A 40 11.60 -2.11 -4.48
C ASP A 40 10.32 -2.25 -3.65
N THR A 41 10.16 -1.42 -2.62
CA THR A 41 8.93 -1.36 -1.82
C THR A 41 7.77 -0.80 -2.64
N VAL A 42 8.03 0.26 -3.42
CA VAL A 42 7.02 0.86 -4.31
C VAL A 42 6.61 -0.11 -5.43
N ARG A 43 7.56 -0.86 -6.00
CA ARG A 43 7.25 -1.90 -6.98
C ARG A 43 6.35 -2.99 -6.39
N GLN A 44 6.65 -3.46 -5.19
CA GLN A 44 5.78 -4.42 -4.47
C GLN A 44 4.38 -3.86 -4.22
N MET A 45 4.26 -2.58 -3.83
CA MET A 45 2.94 -1.93 -3.69
C MET A 45 2.17 -1.89 -5.01
N GLY A 46 2.86 -1.69 -6.13
CA GLY A 46 2.27 -1.74 -7.47
C GLY A 46 1.75 -3.13 -7.82
N GLU A 47 2.51 -4.18 -7.53
CA GLU A 47 2.09 -5.58 -7.74
C GLU A 47 0.88 -5.97 -6.87
N MET A 48 0.68 -5.29 -5.74
CA MET A 48 -0.49 -5.45 -4.87
C MET A 48 -1.70 -4.60 -5.29
N GLY A 49 -1.60 -3.80 -6.37
CA GLY A 49 -2.67 -2.91 -6.84
C GLY A 49 -2.75 -1.56 -6.11
N PHE A 50 -1.91 -1.32 -5.09
CA PHE A 50 -2.01 -0.09 -4.29
C PHE A 50 -1.61 1.19 -5.03
N MET A 51 -0.90 1.07 -6.16
CA MET A 51 -0.50 2.21 -6.98
C MET A 51 -1.52 2.54 -8.09
N GLY A 52 -2.58 1.74 -8.21
CA GLY A 52 -3.60 1.85 -9.26
C GLY A 52 -5.04 1.87 -8.74
N ILE A 53 -5.28 2.07 -7.44
CA ILE A 53 -6.60 1.91 -6.77
C ILE A 53 -7.75 2.67 -7.47
N GLU A 54 -7.48 3.82 -8.07
CA GLU A 54 -8.49 4.64 -8.75
C GLU A 54 -8.56 4.41 -10.27
N VAL A 55 -7.67 3.56 -10.79
CA VAL A 55 -7.56 3.24 -12.21
C VAL A 55 -8.47 2.05 -12.51
N PRO A 56 -9.33 2.13 -13.54
CA PRO A 56 -10.12 0.98 -13.96
C PRO A 56 -9.26 -0.22 -14.35
N GLU A 57 -9.72 -1.44 -14.04
CA GLU A 57 -9.02 -2.69 -14.37
C GLU A 57 -8.66 -2.81 -15.87
N GLU A 58 -9.47 -2.25 -16.77
CA GLU A 58 -9.19 -2.25 -18.22
C GLU A 58 -7.91 -1.51 -18.62
N TYR A 59 -7.41 -0.62 -17.75
CA TYR A 59 -6.14 0.08 -17.92
C TYR A 59 -5.02 -0.49 -17.03
N GLY A 60 -5.27 -1.57 -16.30
CA GLY A 60 -4.30 -2.24 -15.43
C GLY A 60 -4.23 -1.69 -14.01
N GLY A 61 -5.34 -1.12 -13.51
CA GLY A 61 -5.55 -0.88 -12.08
C GLY A 61 -5.82 -2.16 -11.29
#